data_AF-A0A1B6ISN9-F1
#
_entry.id   AF-A0A1B6ISN9-F1
#
_cell.length_a   1.000
_cell.length_b   1.000
_cell.length_c   1.000
_cell.angle_alpha   90.00
_cell.angle_beta   90.00
_cell.angle_gamma   90.00
#
_symmetry.space_group_name_H-M   'P 1'
#
loop_
_entity.id
_entity.type
_entity.pdbx_description
1 polymer ?
#
loop_
_entity_poly.entity_id
_entity_poly.type
_entity_poly.pdbx_seq_one_letter_code
_entity_poly.pdbx_strand_id
1 'polypeptide(L)'
;DRNTPAELVMLDQFGRGIPVSISKNLFNPTGVKVYHHERYNTSVDDPCRSVICSHLCLIVPGGHRCSCPDNAVPRLGGETYCDAASEAELPLPQVCPCQNGGVCRESSSGTLQCDCPPQLLGDRCETYAVTAHAGGSGNMAVLVIPIVILLVLLSAGAV
;
A
#
# COMPACT_ATOMS: atom_id res chain seq x y z
N ASP A 1 23.73 14.14 31.15
CA ASP A 1 22.36 14.70 31.16
C ASP A 1 21.49 14.05 30.09
N ARG A 2 20.36 13.45 30.46
CA ARG A 2 19.42 12.78 29.53
C ARG A 2 18.60 13.75 28.66
N ASN A 3 18.90 15.06 28.76
CA ASN A 3 18.11 16.14 28.17
C ASN A 3 18.97 17.15 27.41
N THR A 4 20.28 16.89 27.25
CA THR A 4 21.11 17.70 26.34
C THR A 4 20.83 17.25 24.92
N PRO A 5 20.31 18.12 24.05
CA PRO A 5 20.04 17.77 22.66
C PRO A 5 21.34 17.45 21.94
N ALA A 6 21.37 16.34 21.21
CA ALA A 6 22.53 15.91 20.45
C ALA A 6 22.60 16.63 19.08
N GLU A 7 23.79 16.57 18.49
CA GLU A 7 24.10 17.14 17.17
C GLU A 7 24.69 16.05 16.27
N LEU A 8 24.24 16.01 15.02
CA LEU A 8 24.78 15.16 13.97
C LEU A 8 25.76 15.98 13.13
N VAL A 9 27.00 15.51 13.04
CA VAL A 9 28.11 16.17 12.33
C VAL A 9 28.65 15.29 11.20
N MET A 10 29.04 15.93 10.09
CA MET A 10 29.78 15.34 8.99
C MET A 10 31.26 15.70 9.11
N LEU A 11 32.13 14.72 8.86
CA LEU A 11 33.57 14.89 8.84
C LEU A 11 34.15 14.07 7.67
N ASP A 12 35.34 14.45 7.19
CA ASP A 12 36.13 13.61 6.30
C ASP A 12 36.43 12.27 6.99
N GLN A 13 36.35 11.17 6.25
CA GLN A 13 36.56 9.82 6.80
C GLN A 13 37.96 9.62 7.39
N PHE A 14 38.94 10.44 7.00
CA PHE A 14 40.29 10.42 7.56
C PHE A 14 40.53 11.55 8.58
N GLY A 15 39.47 12.23 9.02
CA GLY A 15 39.52 13.27 10.06
C GLY A 15 40.15 14.59 9.61
N ARG A 16 40.28 14.84 8.31
CA ARG A 16 40.87 16.07 7.77
C ARG A 16 39.81 17.17 7.63
N GLY A 17 40.21 18.42 7.83
CA GLY A 17 39.34 19.58 7.62
C GLY A 17 38.44 19.90 8.81
N ILE A 18 37.34 20.62 8.53
CA ILE A 18 36.45 21.20 9.55
C ILE A 18 35.15 20.38 9.63
N PRO A 19 34.67 19.99 10.83
CA PRO A 19 33.36 19.36 11.00
C PRO A 19 32.22 20.26 10.53
N VAL A 20 31.25 19.67 9.84
CA VAL A 20 30.04 20.36 9.37
C VAL A 20 28.83 19.84 10.13
N SER A 21 28.08 20.75 10.77
CA SER A 21 26.81 20.42 11.41
C SER A 21 25.75 20.09 10.37
N ILE A 22 25.17 18.88 10.43
CA ILE A 22 24.07 18.46 9.56
C ILE A 22 22.73 18.72 10.26
N SER A 23 22.63 18.39 11.56
CA SER A 23 21.39 18.52 12.32
C SER A 23 21.66 18.76 13.80
N LYS A 24 20.88 19.61 14.43
CA LYS A 24 20.96 19.95 15.85
C LYS A 24 19.65 19.60 16.55
N ASN A 25 19.69 19.55 17.87
CA ASN A 25 18.52 19.30 18.70
C ASN A 25 17.92 17.90 18.56
N LEU A 26 18.77 16.89 18.38
CA LEU A 26 18.35 15.49 18.32
C LEU A 26 18.16 14.95 19.74
N PHE A 27 16.93 14.62 20.10
CA PHE A 27 16.61 14.05 21.41
C PHE A 27 16.68 12.52 21.35
N ASN A 28 17.56 11.92 22.15
CA ASN A 28 17.76 10.47 22.24
C ASN A 28 17.97 9.76 20.89
N PRO A 29 18.87 10.23 20.00
CA PRO A 29 19.16 9.52 18.76
C PRO A 29 19.82 8.16 19.08
N THR A 30 19.29 7.06 18.53
CA THR A 30 19.79 5.69 18.75
C THR A 30 20.64 5.16 17.60
N GLY A 31 20.60 5.79 16.44
CA GLY A 31 21.37 5.37 15.27
C GLY A 31 21.29 6.34 14.11
N VAL A 32 22.24 6.20 13.19
CA VAL A 32 22.32 6.94 11.94
C VAL A 32 22.49 5.93 10.81
N LYS A 33 21.68 6.05 9.75
CA LYS A 33 21.78 5.19 8.57
C LYS A 33 21.95 6.05 7.32
N VAL A 34 22.90 5.65 6.48
CA VAL A 34 23.13 6.28 5.18
C VAL A 34 22.32 5.51 4.14
N TYR A 35 21.47 6.23 3.40
CA TYR A 35 20.69 5.68 2.30
C TYR A 35 21.34 6.12 0.98
N HIS A 36 22.01 5.18 0.31
CA HIS A 36 22.63 5.39 -0.99
C HIS A 36 22.72 4.05 -1.74
N HIS A 37 22.50 4.05 -3.05
CA HIS A 37 22.54 2.82 -3.86
C HIS A 37 23.91 2.13 -3.77
N GLU A 38 25.01 2.88 -3.88
CA GLU A 38 26.37 2.37 -3.72
C GLU A 38 26.76 1.99 -2.28
N ARG A 39 25.88 2.21 -1.28
CA ARG A 39 26.21 1.87 0.11
C ARG A 39 26.25 0.36 0.34
N TYR A 40 25.51 -0.39 -0.48
CA TYR A 40 25.37 -1.83 -0.40
C TYR A 40 25.67 -2.42 -1.78
N ASN A 41 26.66 -3.31 -1.86
CA ASN A 41 26.97 -3.98 -3.11
C ASN A 41 25.91 -5.05 -3.40
N THR A 42 25.01 -4.78 -4.34
CA THR A 42 23.96 -5.71 -4.78
C THR A 42 24.43 -6.72 -5.83
N SER A 43 25.69 -6.65 -6.26
CA SER A 43 26.27 -7.57 -7.24
C SER A 43 26.78 -8.88 -6.61
N VAL A 44 26.86 -8.93 -5.27
CA VAL A 44 27.26 -10.14 -4.55
C VAL A 44 26.08 -11.10 -4.51
N ASP A 45 26.29 -12.31 -5.03
CA ASP A 45 25.27 -13.36 -4.97
C ASP A 45 25.05 -13.81 -3.52
N ASP A 46 23.79 -13.99 -3.15
CA ASP A 46 23.41 -14.42 -1.81
C ASP A 46 23.72 -15.92 -1.66
N PRO A 47 24.65 -16.33 -0.78
CA PRO A 47 24.99 -17.74 -0.56
C PRO A 47 23.82 -18.60 -0.08
N CYS A 48 22.72 -17.98 0.37
CA CYS A 48 21.49 -18.62 0.79
C CYS A 48 20.44 -18.76 -0.32
N ARG A 49 20.63 -18.14 -1.50
CA ARG A 49 19.61 -18.00 -2.56
C ARG A 49 18.99 -19.32 -3.00
N SER A 50 19.78 -20.40 -3.06
CA SER A 50 19.34 -21.73 -3.49
C SER A 50 19.53 -22.80 -2.41
N VAL A 51 19.61 -22.38 -1.15
CA VAL A 51 19.84 -23.28 -0.01
C VAL A 51 18.52 -23.58 0.68
N ILE A 52 18.28 -24.86 0.94
CA ILE A 52 17.09 -25.31 1.65
C ILE A 52 17.45 -25.45 3.13
N CYS A 53 17.05 -24.45 3.92
CA CYS A 53 17.02 -24.53 5.38
C CYS A 53 15.55 -24.57 5.82
N SER A 54 15.22 -25.42 6.78
CA SER A 54 13.87 -25.50 7.35
C SER A 54 13.43 -24.21 8.06
N HIS A 55 14.39 -23.46 8.63
CA HIS A 55 14.12 -22.26 9.42
C HIS A 55 14.94 -21.07 8.94
N LEU A 56 16.23 -20.99 9.34
CA LEU A 56 17.06 -19.82 9.05
C LEU A 56 18.32 -20.21 8.28
N CYS A 57 18.60 -19.48 7.18
CA CYS A 57 19.89 -19.51 6.50
C CYS A 57 20.70 -18.27 6.88
N LEU A 58 21.92 -18.46 7.37
CA LEU A 58 22.84 -17.41 7.77
C LEU A 58 24.04 -17.34 6.82
N ILE A 59 24.35 -16.13 6.37
CA ILE A 59 25.57 -15.84 5.61
C ILE A 59 26.75 -15.86 6.58
N VAL A 60 27.75 -16.69 6.29
CA VAL A 60 28.99 -16.79 7.07
C VAL A 60 30.22 -16.70 6.17
N PRO A 61 31.41 -16.37 6.70
CA PRO A 61 32.62 -16.39 5.90
C PRO A 61 32.79 -17.76 5.22
N GLY A 62 32.86 -17.76 3.89
CA GLY A 62 33.01 -18.97 3.08
C GLY A 62 31.71 -19.61 2.59
N GLY A 63 30.52 -19.08 2.90
CA GLY A 63 29.26 -19.57 2.34
C GLY A 63 28.04 -19.31 3.23
N HIS A 64 27.34 -20.38 3.58
CA HIS A 64 26.12 -20.34 4.38
C HIS A 64 26.14 -21.39 5.49
N ARG A 65 25.29 -21.22 6.50
CA ARG A 65 24.90 -22.24 7.46
C ARG A 65 23.40 -22.17 7.72
N CYS A 66 22.76 -23.30 7.96
CA CYS A 66 21.40 -23.30 8.47
C CYS A 66 21.42 -23.21 10.01
N SER A 67 20.38 -22.68 10.61
CA SER A 67 20.23 -22.60 12.07
C SER A 67 18.79 -22.89 12.48
N CYS A 68 18.66 -23.60 13.60
CA CYS A 68 17.38 -23.88 14.23
C CYS A 68 16.98 -22.76 15.20
N PRO A 69 15.67 -22.56 15.46
CA PRO A 69 15.22 -21.69 16.54
C PRO A 69 15.71 -22.24 17.89
N ASP A 70 15.80 -21.36 18.89
CA ASP A 70 16.22 -21.75 20.24
C ASP A 70 15.39 -22.96 20.70
N ASN A 71 16.03 -23.91 21.39
CA ASN A 71 15.47 -25.16 21.91
C ASN A 71 15.13 -26.26 20.89
N ALA A 72 15.22 -26.01 19.59
CA ALA A 72 15.01 -27.04 18.57
C ALA A 72 16.31 -27.77 18.22
N VAL A 73 16.23 -29.08 17.97
CA VAL A 73 17.37 -29.89 17.56
C VAL A 73 17.36 -30.13 16.05
N PRO A 74 18.52 -30.06 15.38
CA PRO A 74 18.62 -30.45 13.99
C PRO A 74 18.37 -31.96 13.85
N ARG A 75 17.48 -32.35 12.93
CA ARG A 75 17.27 -33.75 12.54
C ARG A 75 18.14 -34.10 11.33
N LEU A 76 18.09 -35.36 10.90
CA LEU A 76 18.88 -35.98 9.83
C LEU A 76 19.27 -35.00 8.68
N GLY A 77 20.57 -34.90 8.37
CA GLY A 77 21.08 -34.06 7.26
C GLY A 77 21.84 -32.80 7.68
N GLY A 78 22.16 -32.64 8.97
CA GLY A 78 22.81 -31.43 9.51
C GLY A 78 21.78 -30.36 9.90
N GLU A 79 22.21 -29.12 10.12
CA GLU A 79 21.33 -28.00 10.51
C GLU A 79 20.26 -27.63 9.46
N THR A 80 20.15 -28.35 8.35
CA THR A 80 19.21 -28.10 7.25
C THR A 80 17.76 -28.34 7.65
N TYR A 81 17.47 -29.30 8.54
CA TYR A 81 16.11 -29.58 9.00
C TYR A 81 16.02 -29.60 10.54
N CYS A 82 15.11 -28.83 11.12
CA CYS A 82 14.91 -28.74 12.57
C CYS A 82 13.59 -29.40 12.97
N ASP A 83 13.51 -29.91 14.20
CA ASP A 83 12.30 -30.54 14.74
C ASP A 83 11.29 -29.56 15.36
N ALA A 84 11.49 -28.26 15.18
CA ALA A 84 10.54 -27.24 15.62
C ALA A 84 9.19 -27.36 14.91
N ALA A 85 8.14 -26.87 15.58
CA ALA A 85 6.80 -26.79 15.02
C ALA A 85 6.76 -25.74 13.89
N SER A 86 6.59 -26.19 12.66
CA SER A 86 6.24 -25.34 11.52
C SER A 86 4.72 -25.22 11.43
N GLU A 87 4.18 -24.02 11.52
CA GLU A 87 2.77 -23.77 11.25
C GLU A 87 2.55 -23.71 9.73
N ALA A 88 1.43 -24.29 9.26
CA ALA A 88 1.04 -24.15 7.86
C ALA A 88 0.69 -22.68 7.58
N GLU A 89 1.05 -22.19 6.40
CA GLU A 89 0.68 -20.83 5.98
C GLU A 89 -0.83 -20.63 6.11
N LEU A 90 -1.24 -19.64 6.90
CA LEU A 90 -2.64 -19.26 6.97
C LEU A 90 -3.10 -18.80 5.58
N PRO A 91 -4.33 -19.14 5.17
CA PRO A 91 -4.88 -18.59 3.94
C PRO A 91 -4.84 -17.06 4.00
N LEU A 92 -4.42 -16.44 2.90
CA LEU A 92 -4.40 -14.98 2.78
C LEU A 92 -5.78 -14.41 3.11
N PRO A 93 -5.86 -13.29 3.84
CA PRO A 93 -7.14 -12.63 4.09
C PRO A 93 -7.75 -12.20 2.75
N GLN A 94 -9.02 -12.54 2.54
CA GLN A 94 -9.75 -12.14 1.34
C GLN A 94 -9.96 -10.61 1.34
N VAL A 95 -9.52 -9.94 0.27
CA VAL A 95 -9.67 -8.48 0.14
C VAL A 95 -11.09 -8.16 -0.33
N CYS A 96 -11.80 -7.30 0.40
CA CYS A 96 -13.12 -6.85 0.01
C CYS A 96 -13.07 -6.01 -1.28
N PRO A 97 -13.64 -6.46 -2.41
CA PRO A 97 -13.48 -5.76 -3.69
C PRO A 97 -14.50 -4.62 -3.89
N CYS A 98 -15.46 -4.43 -2.98
CA CYS A 98 -16.51 -3.43 -3.12
C CYS A 98 -15.95 -2.01 -3.12
N GLN A 99 -16.54 -1.16 -3.94
CA GLN A 99 -16.21 0.26 -4.08
C GLN A 99 -17.29 1.11 -3.41
N ASN A 100 -17.03 2.41 -3.28
CA ASN A 100 -18.04 3.41 -2.91
C ASN A 100 -18.84 3.10 -1.62
N GLY A 101 -18.23 2.43 -0.65
CA GLY A 101 -18.86 2.07 0.62
C GLY A 101 -19.74 0.83 0.58
N GLY A 102 -19.64 -0.03 -0.45
CA GLY A 102 -20.27 -1.35 -0.46
C GLY A 102 -19.72 -2.26 0.65
N VAL A 103 -20.58 -3.12 1.19
CA VAL A 103 -20.24 -4.04 2.29
C VAL A 103 -20.04 -5.45 1.75
N CYS A 104 -18.91 -6.08 2.06
CA CYS A 104 -18.68 -7.48 1.67
C CYS A 104 -19.42 -8.44 2.59
N ARG A 105 -20.13 -9.40 1.99
CA ARG A 105 -20.62 -10.60 2.65
C ARG A 105 -20.06 -11.85 2.00
N GLU A 106 -19.76 -12.84 2.83
CA GLU A 106 -19.36 -14.15 2.35
C GLU A 106 -20.60 -14.94 1.90
N SER A 107 -20.56 -15.44 0.67
CA SER A 107 -21.59 -16.34 0.13
C SER A 107 -21.38 -17.77 0.63
N SER A 108 -22.37 -18.65 0.43
CA SER A 108 -22.28 -20.07 0.77
C SER A 108 -21.13 -20.81 0.04
N SER A 109 -20.62 -20.24 -1.05
CA SER A 109 -19.46 -20.71 -1.81
C SER A 109 -18.11 -20.18 -1.31
N GLY A 110 -18.06 -19.35 -0.26
CA GLY A 110 -16.83 -18.72 0.24
C GLY A 110 -16.34 -17.52 -0.59
N THR A 111 -17.13 -17.07 -1.57
CA THR A 111 -16.82 -15.88 -2.39
C THR A 111 -17.41 -14.63 -1.74
N LEU A 112 -16.68 -13.50 -1.78
CA LEU A 112 -17.18 -12.21 -1.30
C LEU A 112 -18.14 -11.58 -2.32
N GLN A 113 -19.36 -11.27 -1.88
CA GLN A 113 -20.38 -10.54 -2.63
C GLN A 113 -20.58 -9.15 -2.02
N CYS A 114 -20.83 -8.16 -2.88
CA CYS A 114 -21.04 -6.78 -2.46
C CYS A 114 -22.51 -6.46 -2.24
N ASP A 115 -22.82 -5.99 -1.03
CA ASP A 115 -24.06 -5.30 -0.72
C ASP A 115 -23.91 -3.82 -1.05
N CYS A 116 -24.58 -3.37 -2.10
CA CYS A 116 -24.50 -1.99 -2.56
C CYS A 116 -25.51 -1.07 -1.88
N PRO A 117 -25.10 0.17 -1.51
CA PRO A 117 -26.04 1.22 -1.12
C PRO A 117 -27.08 1.49 -2.22
N PRO A 118 -28.26 2.03 -1.89
CA PRO A 118 -29.40 2.13 -2.83
C PRO A 118 -29.12 3.00 -4.06
N GLN A 119 -28.13 3.88 -4.00
CA GLN A 119 -27.69 4.76 -5.09
C GLN A 119 -26.55 4.16 -5.93
N LEU A 120 -26.19 2.91 -5.72
CA LEU A 120 -25.08 2.22 -6.39
C LEU A 120 -25.53 0.86 -6.93
N LEU A 121 -24.92 0.45 -8.03
CA LEU A 121 -25.19 -0.76 -8.81
C LEU A 121 -23.88 -1.36 -9.31
N GLY A 122 -23.96 -2.60 -9.78
CA GLY A 122 -22.82 -3.39 -10.25
C GLY A 122 -22.31 -4.35 -9.18
N ASP A 123 -21.54 -5.35 -9.61
CA ASP A 123 -21.03 -6.42 -8.74
C ASP A 123 -20.06 -5.90 -7.67
N ARG A 124 -19.49 -4.71 -7.88
CA ARG A 124 -18.57 -4.04 -6.96
C ARG A 124 -19.07 -2.68 -6.51
N CYS A 125 -20.35 -2.36 -6.72
CA CYS A 125 -20.92 -1.04 -6.43
C CYS A 125 -20.16 0.11 -7.14
N GLU A 126 -19.72 -0.15 -8.37
CA GLU A 126 -18.92 0.78 -9.18
C GLU A 126 -19.77 1.82 -9.91
N THR A 127 -21.04 1.54 -10.14
CA THR A 127 -21.93 2.39 -10.94
C THR A 127 -22.91 3.12 -10.05
N TYR A 128 -23.07 4.44 -10.20
CA TYR A 128 -24.17 5.14 -9.53
C TYR A 128 -25.49 4.77 -10.21
N ALA A 129 -26.46 4.31 -9.42
CA ALA A 129 -27.84 4.27 -9.86
C ALA A 129 -28.24 5.72 -10.12
N VAL A 130 -28.25 6.12 -11.40
CA VAL A 130 -28.89 7.38 -11.77
C VAL A 130 -30.32 7.22 -11.32
N THR A 131 -30.65 7.86 -10.21
CA THR A 131 -32.04 8.16 -9.92
C THR A 131 -32.46 8.99 -11.10
N ALA A 132 -33.22 8.37 -12.02
CA ALA A 132 -34.12 9.12 -12.86
C ALA A 132 -34.99 9.86 -11.85
N HIS A 133 -34.58 11.08 -11.50
CA HIS A 133 -35.46 12.06 -10.92
C HIS A 133 -36.51 12.28 -12.01
N ALA A 134 -37.53 11.42 -12.00
CA ALA A 134 -38.86 11.73 -12.49
C ALA A 134 -39.43 12.81 -11.56
N GLY A 135 -38.75 13.95 -11.52
CA GLY A 135 -39.06 15.13 -10.74
C GLY A 135 -39.73 16.12 -11.68
N GLY A 136 -41.04 16.00 -11.78
CA GLY A 136 -41.93 17.12 -12.11
C GLY A 136 -42.03 17.47 -13.59
N SER A 137 -43.13 17.04 -14.21
CA SER A 137 -44.02 17.87 -15.06
C SER A 137 -43.46 19.23 -15.50
N GLY A 138 -42.47 19.24 -16.38
CA GLY A 138 -41.98 20.45 -17.01
C GLY A 138 -42.95 20.86 -18.11
N ASN A 139 -43.89 21.76 -17.79
CA ASN A 139 -44.71 22.43 -18.78
C ASN A 139 -43.79 22.97 -19.89
N MET A 140 -43.89 22.39 -21.09
CA MET A 140 -43.21 22.85 -22.32
C MET A 140 -43.44 24.34 -22.64
N ALA A 141 -44.35 25.00 -21.93
CA ALA A 141 -44.62 26.43 -21.99
C ALA A 141 -43.37 27.31 -21.81
N VAL A 142 -42.39 26.92 -20.99
CA VAL A 142 -41.21 27.76 -20.71
C VAL A 142 -40.32 27.95 -21.95
N LEU A 143 -40.22 26.95 -22.83
CA LEU A 143 -39.45 27.05 -24.09
C LEU A 143 -40.28 27.64 -25.23
N VAL A 144 -41.60 27.47 -25.21
CA VAL A 144 -42.49 27.93 -26.30
C VAL A 144 -42.68 29.45 -26.27
N ILE A 145 -42.81 30.07 -25.09
CA ILE A 145 -43.02 31.52 -24.96
C ILE A 145 -41.92 32.36 -25.64
N PRO A 146 -40.61 32.14 -25.39
CA PRO A 146 -39.56 32.93 -26.04
C PRO A 146 -39.50 32.70 -27.57
N ILE A 147 -39.80 31.48 -28.03
CA ILE A 147 -39.83 31.14 -29.47
C ILE A 147 -40.97 31.87 -30.17
N VAL A 148 -42.17 31.89 -29.57
CA VAL A 148 -43.32 32.60 -30.15
C VAL A 148 -43.08 34.12 -30.18
N ILE A 149 -42.49 34.69 -29.13
CA ILE A 149 -42.13 36.12 -29.11
C ILE A 149 -41.12 36.45 -30.22
N LEU A 150 -40.10 35.62 -30.41
CA LEU A 150 -39.13 35.78 -31.51
C LEU A 150 -39.80 35.73 -32.88
N LEU A 151 -40.71 34.77 -33.10
CA LEU A 151 -41.41 34.64 -34.39
C LEU A 151 -42.34 35.83 -34.66
N VAL A 152 -43.03 36.35 -33.64
CA VAL A 152 -43.89 37.54 -33.77
C VAL A 152 -43.04 38.77 -34.10
N LEU A 153 -41.90 38.97 -33.42
CA LEU A 153 -41.00 40.10 -33.69
C LEU A 153 -40.39 40.03 -35.10
N LEU A 154 -40.08 38.83 -35.61
CA LEU A 154 -39.59 38.65 -36.98
C LEU A 154 -40.66 38.93 -38.03
N SER A 155 -41.93 38.59 -37.75
CA SER A 155 -43.05 38.89 -38.67
C SER A 155 -43.45 40.38 -38.67
N ALA A 156 -43.27 41.08 -37.55
CA ALA A 156 -43.58 42.51 -37.43
C ALA A 156 -42.44 43.45 -37.89
N GLY A 157 -41.23 42.92 -38.10
CA GLY A 157 -40.06 43.66 -38.59
C GLY A 157 -39.87 43.62 -40.11
N ALA A 158 -40.83 43.08 -40.88
CA ALA A 158 -40.81 43.05 -42.34
C ALA A 158 -41.77 44.09 -42.92
N VAL A 159 -41.40 45.37 -42.81
CA VAL A 159 -41.91 46.49 -43.65
C VAL A 159 -40.75 47.40 -44.00
#